data_AF-A0A397UIU7-F1
#
_entry.id   AF-A0A397UIU7-F1
#
_cell.length_a   1.000
_cell.length_b   1.000
_cell.length_c   1.000
_cell.angle_alpha   90.00
_cell.angle_beta   90.00
_cell.angle_gamma   90.00
#
_symmetry.space_group_name_H-M   'P 1'
#
loop_
_entity.id
_entity.type
_entity.pdbx_description
1 polymer ?
#
loop_
_entity_poly.entity_id
_entity_poly.type
_entity_poly.pdbx_seq_one_letter_code
_entity_poly.pdbx_strand_id
1 'polypeptide(L)'
;MCTSNGQRIDHSTWGGTSSSIRTDHPIPRNAGVFYFEINLLNDPASIGLARKGFYLERHPGWEIKSIGYHGDDGMIYYERGHGSPYGPPFATGDTVGCCINYCDQNIFFTKNGVNLGIACTKIFARKLYPVIGMQTYLTQIEINFGAKPFKFDIEHYAKSVFTKAMLQQYKFFTFRESEKYLEDSDEFVESDYETDESEIFEYPIDEDEFLESD
;
A
#
# COMPACT_ATOMS: atom_id res chain seq x y z
N MET A 1 -8.92 24.78 8.18
CA MET A 1 -8.07 23.58 8.36
C MET A 1 -8.84 22.61 9.26
N CYS A 2 -8.77 21.31 8.99
CA CYS A 2 -9.44 20.29 9.81
C CYS A 2 -8.36 19.46 10.50
N THR A 3 -8.24 19.60 11.82
CA THR A 3 -7.12 19.01 12.58
C THR A 3 -7.59 18.20 13.79
N SER A 4 -8.89 18.20 14.06
CA SER A 4 -9.47 17.54 15.24
C SER A 4 -10.55 16.54 14.86
N ASN A 5 -10.56 15.42 15.57
CA ASN A 5 -11.62 14.41 15.53
C ASN A 5 -12.99 14.99 15.86
N GLY A 6 -14.04 14.48 15.21
CA GLY A 6 -15.43 14.89 15.50
C GLY A 6 -15.75 16.33 15.08
N GLN A 7 -14.87 16.96 14.29
CA GLN A 7 -15.12 18.29 13.76
C GLN A 7 -16.25 18.21 12.73
N ARG A 8 -17.40 18.77 13.09
CA ARG A 8 -18.43 19.14 12.12
C ARG A 8 -17.91 20.31 11.30
N ILE A 9 -18.02 20.19 9.99
CA ILE A 9 -17.61 21.25 9.07
C ILE A 9 -18.81 21.60 8.21
N ASP A 10 -19.26 22.84 8.37
CA ASP A 10 -20.28 23.44 7.54
C ASP A 10 -19.58 24.31 6.48
N HIS A 11 -19.95 24.13 5.22
CA HIS A 11 -19.45 24.96 4.13
C HIS A 11 -20.29 26.26 4.05
N SER A 12 -19.66 27.44 4.10
CA SER A 12 -20.39 28.72 4.18
C SER A 12 -20.17 29.65 2.98
N THR A 13 -19.64 29.16 1.86
CA THR A 13 -19.39 30.02 0.69
C THR A 13 -20.65 30.20 -0.14
N TRP A 14 -21.00 31.45 -0.40
CA TRP A 14 -22.09 31.83 -1.30
C TRP A 14 -21.57 31.82 -2.74
N GLY A 15 -22.23 31.09 -3.64
CA GLY A 15 -21.89 31.09 -5.08
C GLY A 15 -21.61 29.74 -5.74
N GLY A 16 -21.79 28.61 -5.05
CA GLY A 16 -21.70 27.27 -5.67
C GLY A 16 -20.28 26.83 -6.08
N THR A 17 -19.26 27.51 -5.56
CA THR A 17 -17.86 27.18 -5.83
C THR A 17 -17.42 25.99 -4.97
N SER A 18 -16.81 24.98 -5.60
CA SER A 18 -16.17 23.87 -4.90
C SER A 18 -15.09 24.38 -3.94
N SER A 19 -14.99 23.76 -2.78
CA SER A 19 -13.90 23.99 -1.84
C SER A 19 -13.40 22.68 -1.24
N SER A 20 -12.19 22.71 -0.72
CA SER A 20 -11.57 21.60 -0.01
C SER A 20 -11.00 22.06 1.32
N ILE A 21 -11.09 21.18 2.29
CA ILE A 21 -10.41 21.28 3.57
C ILE A 21 -9.30 20.22 3.62
N ARG A 22 -8.14 20.60 4.15
CA ARG A 22 -7.01 19.70 4.34
C ARG A 22 -6.56 19.77 5.80
N THR A 23 -5.98 18.68 6.27
CA THR A 23 -5.17 18.65 7.49
C THR A 23 -3.94 19.57 7.37
N ASP A 24 -3.45 20.02 8.51
CA ASP A 24 -2.23 20.82 8.67
C ASP A 24 -0.96 19.96 8.71
N HIS A 25 -1.08 18.71 9.16
CA HIS A 25 -0.01 17.74 9.24
C HIS A 25 -0.15 16.63 8.19
N PRO A 26 0.96 16.19 7.58
CA PRO A 26 0.94 15.06 6.68
C PRO A 26 0.81 13.76 7.46
N ILE A 27 0.35 12.72 6.77
CA ILE A 27 0.32 11.35 7.29
C ILE A 27 1.77 10.92 7.59
N PRO A 28 2.08 10.47 8.82
CA PRO A 28 3.38 9.92 9.15
C PRO A 28 3.68 8.68 8.30
N ARG A 29 4.85 8.65 7.65
CA ARG A 29 5.22 7.49 6.79
C ARG A 29 5.44 6.21 7.58
N ASN A 30 5.88 6.34 8.83
CA ASN A 30 6.10 5.22 9.74
C ASN A 30 4.79 4.66 10.31
N ALA A 31 3.62 5.20 9.94
CA ALA A 31 2.34 4.61 10.32
C ALA A 31 2.13 3.20 9.72
N GLY A 32 2.79 2.91 8.59
CA GLY A 32 2.60 1.66 7.84
C GLY A 32 1.26 1.61 7.12
N VAL A 33 0.16 1.72 7.88
CA VAL A 33 -1.21 1.90 7.39
C VAL A 33 -1.81 3.13 8.09
N PHE A 34 -2.45 4.02 7.34
CA PHE A 34 -3.23 5.13 7.90
C PHE A 34 -4.61 5.16 7.27
N TYR A 35 -5.62 5.44 8.10
CA TYR A 35 -7.02 5.38 7.73
C TYR A 35 -7.83 6.47 8.43
N PHE A 36 -8.81 7.02 7.73
CA PHE A 36 -9.78 7.95 8.28
C PHE A 36 -11.12 7.77 7.57
N GLU A 37 -12.21 8.12 8.24
CA GLU A 37 -13.57 8.04 7.73
C GLU A 37 -14.25 9.41 7.76
N ILE A 38 -15.19 9.60 6.84
CA ILE A 38 -16.22 10.64 6.94
C ILE A 38 -17.59 9.99 7.05
N ASN A 39 -18.45 10.57 7.88
CA ASN A 39 -19.88 10.34 7.85
C ASN A 39 -20.53 11.49 7.07
N LEU A 40 -21.27 11.15 6.02
CA LEU A 40 -21.97 12.16 5.23
C LEU A 40 -23.30 12.49 5.89
N LEU A 41 -23.43 13.73 6.39
CA LEU A 41 -24.64 14.19 7.09
C LEU A 41 -25.59 14.90 6.13
N ASN A 42 -25.05 15.57 5.11
CA ASN A 42 -25.85 16.22 4.07
C ASN A 42 -25.03 16.51 2.82
N ASP A 43 -25.66 16.39 1.64
CA ASP A 43 -25.13 16.62 0.28
C ASP A 43 -23.88 15.82 -0.10
N PRO A 44 -23.59 15.62 -1.40
CA PRO A 44 -22.40 14.89 -1.83
C PRO A 44 -21.11 15.62 -1.44
N ALA A 45 -20.10 14.84 -1.07
CA ALA A 45 -18.75 15.29 -0.79
C ALA A 45 -17.76 14.42 -1.56
N SER A 46 -16.48 14.75 -1.53
CA SER A 46 -15.42 13.85 -1.98
C SER A 46 -14.33 13.71 -0.93
N ILE A 47 -13.71 12.54 -0.87
CA ILE A 47 -12.69 12.17 0.12
C ILE A 47 -11.42 11.76 -0.59
N GLY A 48 -10.25 12.13 -0.05
CA GLY A 48 -9.00 11.71 -0.66
C GLY A 48 -7.75 12.22 0.03
N LEU A 49 -6.68 12.27 -0.74
CA LEU A 49 -5.34 12.68 -0.30
C LEU A 49 -4.77 13.74 -1.23
N ALA A 50 -4.07 14.72 -0.66
CA ALA A 50 -3.41 15.77 -1.41
C ALA A 50 -1.99 16.02 -0.90
N ARG A 51 -1.10 16.57 -1.74
CA ARG A 51 0.21 17.09 -1.30
C ARG A 51 0.12 18.58 -0.96
N LYS A 52 1.19 19.10 -0.34
CA LYS A 52 1.35 20.55 -0.17
C LYS A 52 1.33 21.26 -1.54
N GLY A 53 0.57 22.35 -1.63
CA GLY A 53 0.38 23.11 -2.86
C GLY A 53 -0.75 22.62 -3.78
N PHE A 54 -1.63 21.73 -3.29
CA PHE A 54 -2.95 21.49 -3.88
C PHE A 54 -3.84 22.73 -3.72
N TYR A 55 -4.60 23.07 -4.77
CA TYR A 55 -5.54 24.18 -4.77
C TYR A 55 -6.81 23.81 -3.99
N LEU A 56 -7.09 24.52 -2.90
CA LEU A 56 -8.22 24.23 -2.02
C LEU A 56 -9.57 24.71 -2.56
N GLU A 57 -9.64 25.28 -3.75
CA GLU A 57 -10.89 25.68 -4.43
C GLU A 57 -11.36 24.60 -5.43
N ARG A 58 -10.89 23.36 -5.25
CA ARG A 58 -11.16 22.21 -6.12
C ARG A 58 -11.43 20.98 -5.27
N HIS A 59 -12.18 20.02 -5.80
CA HIS A 59 -12.30 18.71 -5.17
C HIS A 59 -10.98 17.91 -5.31
N PRO A 60 -10.64 17.03 -4.35
CA PRO A 60 -9.50 16.14 -4.47
C PRO A 60 -9.59 15.30 -5.74
N GLY A 61 -8.47 15.15 -6.44
CA GLY A 61 -8.35 14.41 -7.68
C GLY A 61 -8.47 15.24 -8.95
N TRP A 62 -9.16 16.39 -8.94
CA TRP A 62 -9.31 17.25 -10.13
C TRP A 62 -8.03 17.96 -10.53
N GLU A 63 -7.16 18.23 -9.57
CA GLU A 63 -5.89 18.94 -9.78
C GLU A 63 -4.68 18.06 -9.47
N ILE A 64 -3.55 18.42 -10.08
CA ILE A 64 -2.26 17.77 -9.82
C ILE A 64 -1.97 17.70 -8.32
N LYS A 65 -1.26 16.65 -7.91
CA LYS A 65 -0.90 16.36 -6.51
C LYS A 65 -2.08 15.95 -5.63
N SER A 66 -3.19 15.48 -6.19
CA SER A 66 -4.32 14.98 -5.42
C SER A 66 -5.00 13.78 -6.05
N ILE A 67 -5.63 12.98 -5.20
CA ILE A 67 -6.52 11.87 -5.56
C ILE A 67 -7.80 12.01 -4.75
N GLY A 68 -8.95 11.69 -5.33
CA GLY A 68 -10.22 11.76 -4.63
C GLY A 68 -11.28 10.82 -5.19
N TYR A 69 -12.08 10.25 -4.29
CA TYR A 69 -13.28 9.49 -4.57
C TYR A 69 -14.50 10.38 -4.36
N HIS A 70 -15.34 10.51 -5.38
CA HIS A 70 -16.43 11.48 -5.46
C HIS A 70 -17.77 10.82 -5.21
N GLY A 71 -18.60 11.46 -4.38
CA GLY A 71 -19.86 10.89 -3.90
C GLY A 71 -21.02 10.99 -4.88
N ASP A 72 -21.00 11.98 -5.76
CA ASP A 72 -22.05 12.22 -6.76
C ASP A 72 -22.06 11.17 -7.88
N ASP A 73 -20.88 10.71 -8.32
CA ASP A 73 -20.73 9.81 -9.47
C ASP A 73 -20.06 8.46 -9.13
N GLY A 74 -19.47 8.32 -7.94
CA GLY A 74 -18.73 7.13 -7.55
C GLY A 74 -17.37 6.97 -8.26
N MET A 75 -16.91 7.98 -8.98
CA MET A 75 -15.66 7.93 -9.73
C MET A 75 -14.44 8.23 -8.85
N ILE A 76 -13.30 7.70 -9.28
CA ILE A 76 -11.98 8.11 -8.79
C ILE A 76 -11.37 9.14 -9.73
N TYR A 77 -10.88 10.23 -9.16
CA TYR A 77 -10.16 11.29 -9.85
C TYR A 77 -8.70 11.30 -9.37
N TYR A 78 -7.76 11.40 -10.30
CA TYR A 78 -6.33 11.35 -10.01
C TYR A 78 -5.56 12.36 -10.87
N GLU A 79 -5.15 13.45 -10.23
CA GLU A 79 -4.33 14.52 -10.84
C GLU A 79 -4.90 15.10 -12.15
N ARG A 80 -6.21 14.98 -12.41
CA ARG A 80 -6.89 15.49 -13.61
C ARG A 80 -8.42 15.56 -13.43
N GLY A 81 -9.06 16.46 -14.17
CA GLY A 81 -10.52 16.67 -14.15
C GLY A 81 -11.38 15.59 -14.82
N HIS A 82 -10.81 14.45 -15.24
CA HIS A 82 -11.56 13.32 -15.80
C HIS A 82 -11.44 12.10 -14.89
N GLY A 83 -12.59 11.65 -14.37
CA GLY A 83 -12.70 10.52 -13.45
C GLY A 83 -12.61 9.17 -14.15
N SER A 84 -12.50 8.11 -13.37
CA SER A 84 -12.62 6.72 -13.85
C SER A 84 -13.60 5.97 -12.96
N PRO A 85 -14.39 5.01 -13.51
CA PRO A 85 -15.26 4.18 -12.69
C PRO A 85 -14.46 3.47 -11.59
N TYR A 86 -14.98 3.50 -10.37
CA TYR A 86 -14.27 2.94 -9.22
C TYR A 86 -15.21 2.28 -8.22
N GLY A 87 -16.14 3.04 -7.66
CA GLY A 87 -17.08 2.56 -6.66
C GLY A 87 -18.50 3.04 -6.94
N PRO A 88 -19.47 2.65 -6.09
CA PRO A 88 -20.81 3.23 -6.14
C PRO A 88 -20.77 4.71 -5.73
N PRO A 89 -21.73 5.55 -6.14
CA PRO A 89 -21.96 6.85 -5.49
C PRO A 89 -22.22 6.69 -3.98
N PHE A 90 -22.06 7.76 -3.20
CA PHE A 90 -22.39 7.76 -1.77
C PHE A 90 -23.16 9.03 -1.37
N ALA A 91 -24.07 8.88 -0.41
CA ALA A 91 -25.03 9.90 -0.05
C ALA A 91 -25.20 10.01 1.47
N THR A 92 -26.07 10.92 1.90
CA THR A 92 -26.39 11.13 3.32
C THR A 92 -26.66 9.80 4.05
N GLY A 93 -25.99 9.62 5.19
CA GLY A 93 -26.04 8.41 6.01
C GLY A 93 -24.94 7.39 5.70
N ASP A 94 -24.23 7.52 4.58
CA ASP A 94 -23.07 6.68 4.28
C ASP A 94 -21.84 7.08 5.09
N THR A 95 -21.06 6.08 5.48
CA THR A 95 -19.69 6.25 6.00
C THR A 95 -18.70 5.87 4.90
N VAL A 96 -17.76 6.75 4.59
CA VAL A 96 -16.76 6.53 3.54
C VAL A 96 -15.36 6.70 4.11
N GLY A 97 -14.50 5.72 3.89
CA GLY A 97 -13.12 5.74 4.36
C GLY A 97 -12.10 5.90 3.26
N CYS A 98 -10.93 6.41 3.62
CA CYS A 98 -9.75 6.47 2.77
C CYS A 98 -8.57 5.84 3.51
N CYS A 99 -7.94 4.86 2.87
CA CYS A 99 -6.80 4.14 3.40
C CYS A 99 -5.56 4.37 2.53
N ILE A 100 -4.44 4.59 3.20
CA ILE A 100 -3.11 4.53 2.61
C ILE A 100 -2.32 3.40 3.28
N ASN A 101 -1.89 2.44 2.47
CA ASN A 101 -0.98 1.36 2.86
C ASN A 101 0.40 1.67 2.30
N TYR A 102 1.34 2.08 3.17
CA TYR A 102 2.73 2.36 2.82
C TYR A 102 3.57 1.10 2.59
N CYS A 103 3.16 -0.06 3.13
CA CYS A 103 3.85 -1.33 2.90
C CYS A 103 3.70 -1.80 1.45
N ASP A 104 2.48 -1.79 0.92
CA ASP A 104 2.19 -2.17 -0.48
C ASP A 104 2.12 -0.96 -1.44
N GLN A 105 2.30 0.27 -0.93
CA GLN A 105 2.22 1.54 -1.67
C GLN A 105 0.90 1.77 -2.44
N ASN A 106 -0.22 1.46 -1.79
CA ASN A 106 -1.55 1.50 -2.38
C ASN A 106 -2.51 2.40 -1.61
N ILE A 107 -3.43 3.03 -2.35
CA ILE A 107 -4.57 3.77 -1.81
C ILE A 107 -5.84 3.01 -2.18
N PHE A 108 -6.74 2.88 -1.23
CA PHE A 108 -8.10 2.38 -1.47
C PHE A 108 -9.10 3.16 -0.62
N PHE A 109 -10.37 3.02 -0.96
CA PHE A 109 -11.47 3.60 -0.22
C PHE A 109 -12.41 2.51 0.26
N THR A 110 -13.24 2.87 1.23
CA THR A 110 -14.26 1.99 1.79
C THR A 110 -15.60 2.69 1.75
N LYS A 111 -16.67 1.93 1.64
CA LYS A 111 -18.04 2.43 1.83
C LYS A 111 -18.75 1.51 2.80
N ASN A 112 -19.30 2.08 3.86
CA ASN A 112 -20.07 1.38 4.88
C ASN A 112 -19.36 0.15 5.46
N GLY A 113 -18.04 0.23 5.65
CA GLY A 113 -17.22 -0.87 6.16
C GLY A 113 -16.78 -1.89 5.11
N VAL A 114 -17.09 -1.68 3.83
CA VAL A 114 -16.68 -2.55 2.72
C VAL A 114 -15.54 -1.92 1.94
N ASN A 115 -14.46 -2.66 1.69
CA ASN A 115 -13.34 -2.23 0.85
C ASN A 115 -13.75 -2.23 -0.64
N LEU A 116 -13.51 -1.12 -1.34
CA LEU A 116 -13.89 -0.92 -2.76
C LEU A 116 -12.78 -1.32 -3.75
N GLY A 117 -11.68 -1.87 -3.27
CA GLY A 117 -10.52 -2.24 -4.09
C GLY A 117 -9.52 -1.11 -4.27
N ILE A 118 -8.38 -1.41 -4.88
CA ILE A 118 -7.26 -0.48 -5.02
C ILE A 118 -7.64 0.63 -6.02
N ALA A 119 -7.62 1.88 -5.56
CA ALA A 119 -7.87 3.05 -6.37
C ALA A 119 -6.60 3.53 -7.10
N CYS A 120 -5.44 3.39 -6.45
CA CYS A 120 -4.17 3.83 -6.99
C CYS A 120 -3.03 2.97 -6.43
N THR A 121 -2.17 2.52 -7.33
CA THR A 121 -0.85 1.94 -7.02
C THR A 121 0.21 3.00 -7.33
N LYS A 122 1.38 2.94 -6.67
CA LYS A 122 2.52 3.87 -6.85
C LYS A 122 2.36 5.21 -6.11
N ILE A 123 2.22 5.13 -4.80
CA ILE A 123 2.33 6.33 -3.96
C ILE A 123 3.75 6.86 -4.02
N PHE A 124 3.93 8.00 -4.69
CA PHE A 124 5.18 8.74 -4.71
C PHE A 124 5.64 9.02 -3.28
N ALA A 125 6.95 8.87 -3.04
CA ALA A 125 7.66 9.11 -1.79
C ALA A 125 7.58 10.56 -1.29
N ARG A 126 6.37 11.11 -1.12
CA ARG A 126 6.07 12.51 -0.77
C ARG A 126 5.03 12.53 0.35
N LYS A 127 4.98 13.67 1.05
CA LYS A 127 4.05 13.89 2.16
C LYS A 127 2.63 14.05 1.61
N LEU A 128 1.71 13.19 2.05
CA LEU A 128 0.29 13.23 1.74
C LEU A 128 -0.51 13.67 2.96
N TYR A 129 -1.64 14.33 2.70
CA TYR A 129 -2.51 14.93 3.69
C TYR A 129 -3.95 14.51 3.41
N PRO A 130 -4.74 14.10 4.41
CA PRO A 130 -6.18 13.95 4.27
C PRO A 130 -6.82 15.24 3.77
N VAL A 131 -7.72 15.09 2.80
CA VAL A 131 -8.45 16.20 2.19
C VAL A 131 -9.89 15.78 1.89
N ILE A 132 -10.84 16.67 2.16
CA ILE A 132 -12.26 16.51 1.82
C ILE A 132 -12.67 17.67 0.91
N GLY A 133 -13.32 17.37 -0.21
CA GLY A 133 -13.98 18.34 -1.09
C GLY A 133 -15.48 18.47 -0.78
N MET A 134 -15.99 19.70 -0.80
CA MET A 134 -17.38 20.07 -0.54
C MET A 134 -17.82 21.10 -1.59
N GLN A 135 -19.06 21.00 -2.07
CA GLN A 135 -19.54 21.87 -3.16
C GLN A 135 -20.59 22.87 -2.71
N THR A 136 -21.59 22.43 -1.94
CA THR A 136 -22.73 23.27 -1.57
C THR A 136 -22.54 23.81 -0.17
N TYR A 137 -23.18 24.93 0.16
CA TYR A 137 -23.21 25.44 1.55
C TYR A 137 -23.98 24.50 2.51
N LEU A 138 -24.66 23.51 1.93
CA LEU A 138 -25.43 22.52 2.65
C LEU A 138 -24.61 21.26 2.96
N THR A 139 -23.43 21.08 2.36
CA THR A 139 -22.58 19.92 2.66
C THR A 139 -22.20 19.90 4.13
N GLN A 140 -22.54 18.81 4.80
CA GLN A 140 -22.22 18.57 6.21
C GLN A 140 -21.59 17.20 6.35
N ILE A 141 -20.46 17.15 7.03
CA ILE A 141 -19.75 15.91 7.33
C ILE A 141 -19.26 15.88 8.77
N GLU A 142 -19.04 14.68 9.26
CA GLU A 142 -18.24 14.42 10.46
C GLU A 142 -17.01 13.60 10.07
N ILE A 143 -15.82 14.02 10.53
CA ILE A 143 -14.57 13.33 10.23
C ILE A 143 -14.09 12.54 11.45
N ASN A 144 -13.72 11.27 11.23
CA ASN A 144 -13.10 10.39 12.20
C ASN A 144 -11.66 10.05 11.78
N PHE A 145 -10.68 10.58 12.51
CA PHE A 145 -9.26 10.20 12.42
C PHE A 145 -8.87 9.16 13.49
N GLY A 146 -9.84 8.44 14.07
CA GLY A 146 -9.62 7.37 15.04
C GLY A 146 -10.05 7.66 16.48
N ALA A 147 -10.76 8.77 16.74
CA ALA A 147 -11.35 9.00 18.08
C ALA A 147 -12.59 8.13 18.34
N LYS A 148 -13.23 7.64 17.28
CA LYS A 148 -14.37 6.71 17.36
C LYS A 148 -13.99 5.41 16.65
N PRO A 149 -14.59 4.27 17.02
CA PRO A 149 -14.45 3.04 16.25
C PRO A 149 -14.78 3.31 14.77
N PHE A 150 -13.95 2.76 13.89
CA PHE A 150 -14.18 2.81 12.45
C PHE A 150 -15.25 1.80 12.05
N LYS A 151 -15.98 2.10 10.97
CA LYS A 151 -16.93 1.15 10.38
C LYS A 151 -16.23 0.05 9.60
N PHE A 152 -15.10 0.37 8.97
CA PHE A 152 -14.19 -0.62 8.40
C PHE A 152 -13.29 -1.22 9.49
N ASP A 153 -13.09 -2.54 9.46
CA ASP A 153 -12.16 -3.24 10.35
C ASP A 153 -10.70 -2.99 9.91
N ILE A 154 -10.22 -1.78 10.18
CA ILE A 154 -8.87 -1.36 9.85
C ILE A 154 -7.82 -2.11 10.68
N GLU A 155 -8.17 -2.57 11.88
CA GLU A 155 -7.26 -3.34 12.73
C GLU A 155 -6.95 -4.69 12.12
N HIS A 156 -7.98 -5.42 11.67
CA HIS A 156 -7.79 -6.68 10.97
C HIS A 156 -7.00 -6.49 9.67
N TYR A 157 -7.34 -5.45 8.89
CA TYR A 157 -6.59 -5.11 7.68
C TYR A 157 -5.10 -4.85 7.99
N ALA A 158 -4.79 -3.98 8.96
CA ALA A 158 -3.42 -3.65 9.33
C ALA A 158 -2.63 -4.87 9.81
N LYS A 159 -3.24 -5.74 10.64
CA LYS A 159 -2.64 -7.02 11.07
C LYS A 159 -2.26 -7.88 9.87
N SER A 160 -3.15 -7.99 8.87
CA SER A 160 -2.87 -8.77 7.65
C SER A 160 -1.71 -8.19 6.83
N VAL A 161 -1.65 -6.86 6.70
CA VAL A 161 -0.58 -6.15 5.97
C VAL A 161 0.76 -6.37 6.65
N PHE A 162 0.83 -6.18 7.97
CA PHE A 162 2.08 -6.34 8.71
C PHE A 162 2.54 -7.80 8.76
N THR A 163 1.62 -8.75 8.90
CA THR A 163 1.96 -10.19 8.84
C THR A 163 2.55 -10.56 7.48
N LYS A 164 1.93 -10.10 6.38
CA LYS A 164 2.44 -10.31 5.03
C LYS A 164 3.83 -9.69 4.84
N ALA A 165 4.03 -8.45 5.29
CA ALA A 165 5.32 -7.76 5.19
C ALA A 165 6.43 -8.49 5.98
N MET A 166 6.12 -8.93 7.21
CA MET A 166 7.04 -9.71 8.03
C MET A 166 7.42 -11.04 7.37
N LEU A 167 6.44 -11.77 6.82
CA LEU A 167 6.71 -13.04 6.11
C LEU A 167 7.55 -12.84 4.84
N GLN A 168 7.35 -11.74 4.12
CA GLN A 168 8.17 -11.42 2.95
C GLN A 168 9.62 -11.12 3.36
N GLN A 169 9.82 -10.34 4.43
CA GLN A 169 11.15 -10.04 4.94
C GLN A 169 11.86 -11.30 5.46
N TYR A 170 11.15 -12.16 6.18
CA TYR A 170 11.69 -13.43 6.66
C TYR A 170 12.13 -14.33 5.50
N LYS A 171 11.28 -14.52 4.49
CA LYS A 171 11.62 -15.32 3.29
C LYS A 171 12.84 -14.78 2.55
N PHE A 172 12.94 -13.46 2.44
CA PHE A 172 14.08 -12.82 1.79
C PHE A 172 15.37 -13.03 2.59
N PHE A 173 15.30 -12.93 3.91
CA PHE A 173 16.45 -13.17 4.79
C PHE A 173 16.92 -14.62 4.71
N THR A 174 16.01 -15.59 4.85
CA THR A 174 16.36 -17.02 4.77
C THR A 174 16.90 -17.41 3.40
N PHE A 175 16.36 -16.81 2.32
CA PHE A 175 16.85 -17.05 0.97
C PHE A 175 18.30 -16.55 0.79
N ARG A 176 18.59 -15.34 1.28
CA ARG A 176 19.96 -14.78 1.25
C ARG A 176 20.94 -15.56 2.11
N GLU A 177 20.52 -16.03 3.28
CA GLU A 177 21.37 -16.93 4.07
C GLU A 177 21.67 -18.22 3.30
N SER A 178 20.67 -18.83 2.65
CA SER A 178 20.90 -20.03 1.85
C SER A 178 21.82 -19.82 0.64
N GLU A 179 21.73 -18.68 -0.06
CA GLU A 179 22.66 -18.36 -1.16
C GLU A 179 24.09 -18.21 -0.64
N LYS A 180 24.28 -17.54 0.50
CA LYS A 180 25.60 -17.38 1.11
C LYS A 180 26.24 -18.73 1.49
N TYR A 181 25.46 -19.66 2.06
CA TYR A 181 25.98 -21.00 2.38
C TYR A 181 26.38 -21.81 1.14
N LEU A 182 25.69 -21.63 0.01
CA LEU A 182 26.05 -22.28 -1.24
C LEU A 182 27.33 -21.69 -1.84
N GLU A 183 27.45 -20.35 -1.86
CA GLU A 183 28.67 -19.65 -2.30
C GLU A 183 29.89 -20.05 -1.44
N ASP A 184 29.75 -20.04 -0.11
CA ASP A 184 30.81 -20.47 0.81
C ASP A 184 31.17 -21.96 0.62
N SER A 185 30.26 -22.80 0.10
CA SER A 185 30.54 -24.23 -0.15
C SER A 185 31.23 -24.49 -1.49
N ASP A 186 30.93 -23.73 -2.53
CA ASP A 186 31.58 -23.87 -3.84
C ASP A 186 33.04 -23.38 -3.80
N GLU A 187 33.34 -22.34 -3.01
CA GLU A 187 34.70 -21.80 -2.84
C GLU A 187 35.66 -22.79 -2.11
N PHE A 188 35.11 -23.69 -1.29
CA PHE A 188 35.90 -24.74 -0.62
C PHE A 188 36.21 -25.95 -1.51
N VAL A 189 35.52 -26.12 -2.66
CA VAL A 189 35.74 -27.26 -3.56
C VAL A 189 36.82 -26.96 -4.60
N GLU A 190 37.12 -25.70 -4.90
CA GLU A 190 38.14 -25.31 -5.89
C GLU A 190 39.60 -25.42 -5.39
N SER A 191 39.88 -25.77 -4.12
CA SER A 191 41.25 -25.67 -3.59
C SER A 191 42.16 -26.91 -3.65
N ASP A 192 41.70 -28.13 -3.95
CA ASP A 192 42.58 -29.31 -3.74
C ASP A 192 42.36 -30.48 -4.70
N TYR A 193 42.83 -30.44 -5.96
CA TYR A 193 43.26 -31.63 -6.72
C TYR A 193 44.26 -31.27 -7.85
N GLU A 194 45.51 -30.95 -7.51
CA GLU A 194 46.63 -31.21 -8.43
C GLU A 194 47.10 -32.65 -8.17
N THR A 195 46.63 -33.61 -8.96
CA THR A 195 47.14 -34.98 -8.96
C THR A 195 48.44 -35.05 -9.76
N ASP A 196 49.55 -35.29 -9.06
CA ASP A 196 50.85 -35.64 -9.63
C ASP A 196 50.79 -37.06 -10.21
N GLU A 197 50.54 -37.18 -11.51
CA GLU A 197 50.63 -38.45 -12.25
C GLU A 197 52.10 -38.78 -12.56
N SER A 198 52.85 -39.29 -11.59
CA SER A 198 54.13 -39.93 -11.87
C SER A 198 54.54 -40.98 -10.84
N GLU A 199 53.88 -42.15 -10.83
CA GLU A 199 54.53 -43.42 -10.46
C GLU A 199 53.68 -44.62 -10.92
N ILE A 200 53.99 -45.12 -12.13
CA ILE A 200 53.50 -46.39 -12.66
C ILE A 200 54.39 -47.50 -12.06
N PHE A 201 53.83 -48.38 -11.24
CA PHE A 201 54.47 -49.64 -10.86
C PHE A 201 53.91 -50.77 -11.74
N GLU A 202 54.73 -51.26 -12.66
CA GLU A 202 54.49 -52.51 -13.40
C GLU A 202 54.70 -53.71 -12.46
N TYR A 203 53.72 -54.61 -12.40
CA TYR A 203 53.89 -55.96 -11.82
C TYR A 203 53.94 -56.99 -12.94
N PRO A 204 54.89 -57.95 -12.93
CA PRO A 204 54.97 -58.98 -13.96
C PRO A 204 53.88 -60.04 -13.78
N ILE A 205 53.35 -60.51 -14.90
CA ILE A 205 52.39 -61.62 -14.98
C ILE A 205 53.20 -62.92 -15.00
N ASP A 206 53.04 -63.75 -13.97
CA ASP A 206 53.45 -65.16 -14.01
C ASP A 206 52.31 -65.98 -14.67
N GLU A 207 52.58 -66.49 -15.88
CA GLU A 207 51.79 -67.54 -16.52
C GLU A 207 52.38 -68.90 -16.11
N ASP A 208 51.65 -69.70 -15.30
CA ASP A 208 51.69 -71.17 -15.37
C ASP A 208 50.65 -71.83 -14.44
N GLU A 209 50.30 -73.08 -14.79
CA GLU A 209 49.31 -74.02 -14.20
C GLU A 209 47.82 -73.77 -14.58
N PHE A 210 47.28 -74.27 -15.70
CA PHE A 210 47.11 -75.67 -16.18
C PHE A 210 46.36 -76.63 -15.22
N LEU A 211 45.16 -77.05 -15.70
CA LEU A 211 44.49 -78.38 -15.57
C LEU A 211 43.81 -78.70 -14.22
N GLU A 212 42.68 -79.41 -14.14
CA GLU A 212 41.83 -80.14 -15.09
C GLU A 212 40.46 -80.47 -14.44
N SER A 213 39.47 -80.79 -15.30
CA SER A 213 38.28 -81.66 -15.17
C SER A 213 37.94 -82.36 -13.83
N ASP A 214 36.68 -82.51 -13.41
CA ASP A 214 35.48 -82.99 -14.13
C ASP A 214 34.17 -82.29 -13.70
#